data_AF-A0A2V7M3V6-F1
#
_entry.id   AF-A0A2V7M3V6-F1
#
_cell.length_a   1.000
_cell.length_b   1.000
_cell.length_c   1.000
_cell.angle_alpha   90.00
_cell.angle_beta   90.00
_cell.angle_gamma   90.00
#
_symmetry.space_group_name_H-M   'P 1'
#
loop_
_entity.id
_entity.type
_entity.pdbx_description
1 polymer ?
#
loop_
_entity_poly.entity_id
_entity_poly.type
_entity_poly.pdbx_seq_one_letter_code
_entity_poly.pdbx_strand_id
1 'polypeptide(L)'
;MVVGVSWLLLVPAVGRGQACADPHYRWSEKVDTTLETRPVTPVDIARILAAWAPLGLTSKDWCAPRAGREDSVFAVVGWVRRLKLHEADGDWHIELTQAPATPVTSCLIVEIPAERYGVVYGQARAA
;
A
#
# COMPACT_ATOMS: atom_id res chain seq x y z
N MET A 1 -56.73 18.42 -18.64
CA MET A 1 -55.53 17.61 -18.94
C MET A 1 -54.36 18.30 -18.26
N VAL A 2 -53.93 17.82 -17.08
CA VAL A 2 -52.81 18.43 -16.33
C VAL A 2 -51.71 17.39 -16.28
N VAL A 3 -50.59 17.67 -16.94
CA VAL A 3 -49.41 16.81 -16.98
C VAL A 3 -48.54 17.16 -15.77
N GLY A 4 -48.52 16.27 -14.77
CA GLY A 4 -47.64 16.40 -13.61
C GLY A 4 -46.23 15.93 -13.94
N VAL A 5 -45.27 16.86 -13.95
CA VAL A 5 -43.83 16.56 -14.08
C VAL A 5 -43.33 16.06 -12.72
N SER A 6 -43.09 14.75 -12.61
CA SER A 6 -42.44 14.16 -11.44
C SER A 6 -40.92 14.34 -11.53
N TRP A 7 -40.38 15.17 -10.65
CA TRP A 7 -38.94 15.30 -10.44
C TRP A 7 -38.44 14.10 -9.64
N LEU A 8 -37.72 13.18 -10.28
CA LEU A 8 -36.96 12.15 -9.58
C LEU A 8 -35.70 12.78 -8.98
N LEU A 9 -35.72 12.96 -7.66
CA LEU A 9 -34.54 13.24 -6.86
C LEU A 9 -33.65 11.98 -6.86
N LEU A 10 -32.55 12.02 -7.62
CA LEU A 10 -31.44 11.07 -7.51
C LEU A 10 -30.73 11.32 -6.18
N VAL A 11 -31.12 10.59 -5.14
CA VAL A 11 -30.36 10.54 -3.89
C VAL A 11 -29.08 9.76 -4.16
N PRO A 12 -27.87 10.32 -3.93
CA PRO A 12 -26.64 9.58 -4.09
C PRO A 12 -26.66 8.42 -3.10
N ALA A 13 -26.48 7.19 -3.61
CA ALA A 13 -26.31 6.03 -2.76
C ALA A 13 -25.10 6.27 -1.86
N VAL A 14 -25.34 6.43 -0.56
CA VAL A 14 -24.28 6.45 0.44
C VAL A 14 -23.62 5.07 0.37
N GLY A 15 -22.49 4.99 -0.34
CA GLY A 15 -21.73 3.75 -0.47
C GLY A 15 -21.37 3.26 0.94
N ARG A 16 -21.94 2.12 1.33
CA ARG A 16 -21.58 1.40 2.55
C ARG A 16 -20.13 0.96 2.43
N GLY A 17 -19.29 1.33 3.39
CA GLY A 17 -17.91 0.82 3.45
C GLY A 17 -17.90 -0.69 3.67
N GLN A 18 -16.77 -1.32 3.34
CA GLN A 18 -16.61 -2.77 3.49
C GLN A 18 -16.74 -3.15 4.97
N ALA A 19 -17.49 -4.21 5.28
CA ALA A 19 -17.63 -4.73 6.63
C ALA A 19 -16.68 -5.91 6.81
N CYS A 20 -15.55 -5.68 7.48
CA CYS A 20 -14.56 -6.72 7.79
C CYS A 20 -13.87 -6.43 9.11
N ALA A 21 -13.21 -7.46 9.64
CA ALA A 21 -12.63 -7.48 10.98
C ALA A 21 -11.13 -7.17 10.99
N ASP A 22 -10.61 -6.53 9.94
CA ASP A 22 -9.20 -6.12 9.93
C ASP A 22 -8.94 -5.13 11.07
N PRO A 23 -7.92 -5.37 11.92
CA PRO A 23 -7.63 -4.51 13.07
C PRO A 23 -7.14 -3.11 12.67
N HIS A 24 -6.63 -2.99 11.43
CA HIS A 24 -6.15 -1.76 10.81
C HIS A 24 -6.54 -1.74 9.34
N TYR A 25 -6.46 -0.58 8.71
CA TYR A 25 -6.77 -0.44 7.29
C TYR A 25 -5.91 -1.38 6.43
N ARG A 26 -6.57 -2.29 5.71
CA ARG A 26 -6.02 -3.32 4.81
C ARG A 26 -4.96 -4.20 5.45
N TRP A 27 -5.12 -4.47 6.75
CA TRP A 27 -4.14 -5.21 7.52
C TRP A 27 -3.90 -6.62 6.97
N SER A 28 -4.96 -7.34 6.59
CA SER A 28 -4.84 -8.71 6.07
C SER A 28 -3.97 -8.76 4.81
N GLU A 29 -4.12 -7.79 3.90
CA GLU A 29 -3.27 -7.68 2.71
C GLU A 29 -1.84 -7.20 3.04
N LYS A 30 -1.66 -6.41 4.10
CA LYS A 30 -0.32 -5.95 4.50
C LYS A 30 0.56 -7.10 5.01
N VAL A 31 -0.02 -8.02 5.78
CA VAL A 31 0.73 -9.14 6.40
C VAL A 31 0.67 -10.46 5.62
N ASP A 32 -0.05 -10.49 4.50
CA ASP A 32 -0.11 -11.69 3.67
C ASP A 32 1.20 -11.91 2.90
N THR A 33 1.75 -13.12 3.04
CA THR A 33 3.04 -13.56 2.49
C THR A 33 2.88 -14.43 1.24
N THR A 34 1.66 -14.65 0.73
CA THR A 34 1.40 -15.53 -0.44
C THR A 34 2.15 -15.13 -1.72
N LEU A 35 2.65 -13.89 -1.81
CA LEU A 35 3.39 -13.40 -2.97
C LEU A 35 4.91 -13.68 -2.89
N GLU A 36 5.43 -14.17 -1.77
CA GLU A 36 6.88 -14.32 -1.51
C GLU A 36 7.62 -15.08 -2.63
N THR A 37 7.01 -16.11 -3.19
CA THR A 37 7.62 -16.96 -4.22
C THR A 37 7.36 -16.47 -5.65
N ARG A 38 6.70 -15.34 -5.85
CA ARG A 38 6.41 -14.83 -7.20
C ARG A 38 7.70 -14.32 -7.88
N PRO A 39 7.77 -14.37 -9.22
CA PRO A 39 8.87 -13.78 -9.96
C PRO A 39 9.06 -12.31 -9.63
N VAL A 40 10.31 -11.92 -9.41
CA VAL A 40 10.69 -10.55 -9.04
C VAL A 40 11.01 -9.73 -10.28
N THR A 41 10.42 -8.55 -10.39
CA THR A 41 10.70 -7.61 -11.48
C THR A 41 11.52 -6.41 -10.98
N PRO A 42 12.72 -6.16 -11.52
CA PRO A 42 13.49 -4.96 -11.17
C PRO A 42 12.77 -3.67 -11.59
N VAL A 43 12.80 -2.63 -10.74
CA VAL A 43 12.23 -1.32 -11.05
C VAL A 43 13.01 -0.19 -10.36
N ASP A 44 13.11 0.96 -11.02
CA ASP A 44 13.70 2.17 -10.45
C ASP A 44 12.72 2.93 -9.55
N ILE A 45 13.21 3.46 -8.42
CA ILE A 45 12.43 4.33 -7.52
C ILE A 45 11.89 5.53 -8.30
N ALA A 46 12.71 6.16 -9.14
CA ALA A 46 12.27 7.29 -9.96
C ALA A 46 11.12 6.92 -10.91
N ARG A 47 11.11 5.69 -11.44
CA ARG A 47 10.03 5.21 -12.31
C ARG A 47 8.75 4.94 -11.52
N ILE A 48 8.84 4.39 -10.32
CA ILE A 48 7.71 4.23 -9.40
C ILE A 48 7.05 5.60 -9.17
N LEU A 49 7.82 6.56 -8.66
CA LEU A 49 7.29 7.86 -8.25
C LEU A 49 6.71 8.67 -9.42
N ALA A 50 7.26 8.53 -10.62
CA ALA A 50 6.81 9.30 -11.78
C ALA A 50 5.64 8.66 -12.55
N ALA A 51 5.52 7.33 -12.55
CA ALA A 51 4.64 6.63 -13.48
C ALA A 51 3.55 5.78 -12.83
N TRP A 52 3.66 5.50 -11.54
CA TRP A 52 2.66 4.67 -10.86
C TRP A 52 1.53 5.55 -10.35
N ALA A 53 0.38 5.48 -11.03
CA ALA A 53 -0.84 6.09 -10.51
C ALA A 53 -1.16 5.52 -9.12
N PRO A 54 -1.55 6.36 -8.13
CA PRO A 54 -2.05 5.87 -6.85
C PRO A 54 -3.19 4.88 -7.05
N LEU A 55 -3.31 3.92 -6.14
CA LEU A 55 -4.46 3.03 -6.13
C LEU A 55 -5.71 3.85 -5.78
N GLY A 56 -6.83 3.55 -6.44
CA GLY A 56 -8.13 4.21 -6.19
C GLY A 56 -8.78 3.77 -4.88
N LEU A 57 -7.98 3.59 -3.83
CA LEU A 57 -8.41 3.14 -2.51
C LEU A 57 -8.80 4.35 -1.64
N THR A 58 -9.82 4.17 -0.83
CA THR A 58 -10.40 5.19 0.05
C THR A 58 -10.46 4.67 1.48
N SER A 59 -10.79 5.55 2.44
CA SER A 59 -11.00 5.15 3.84
C SER A 59 -12.13 4.12 4.05
N LYS A 60 -12.89 3.75 3.01
CA LYS A 60 -13.95 2.74 3.05
C LYS A 60 -13.47 1.34 2.67
N ASP A 61 -12.27 1.22 2.12
CA ASP A 61 -11.72 -0.01 1.53
C ASP A 61 -10.89 -0.79 2.55
N TRP A 62 -11.42 -0.96 3.77
CA TRP A 62 -10.70 -1.47 4.94
C TRP A 62 -10.07 -2.86 4.79
N CYS A 63 -10.57 -3.66 3.87
CA CYS A 63 -10.07 -4.99 3.55
C CYS A 63 -10.29 -5.27 2.06
N ALA A 64 -10.22 -4.23 1.23
CA ALA A 64 -10.26 -4.44 -0.21
C ALA A 64 -9.06 -5.32 -0.59
N PRO A 65 -9.28 -6.37 -1.42
CA PRO A 65 -8.21 -7.26 -1.82
C PRO A 65 -7.13 -6.49 -2.58
N ARG A 66 -5.95 -7.08 -2.70
CA ARG A 66 -4.93 -6.57 -3.63
C ARG A 66 -5.48 -6.53 -5.06
N ALA A 67 -5.01 -5.53 -5.80
CA ALA A 67 -5.32 -5.43 -7.21
C ALA A 67 -4.17 -4.80 -8.00
N GLY A 68 -4.02 -5.26 -9.25
CA GLY A 68 -3.09 -4.67 -10.21
C GLY A 68 -1.64 -4.88 -9.78
N ARG A 69 -0.92 -3.78 -9.50
CA ARG A 69 0.51 -3.87 -9.11
C ARG A 69 0.72 -4.46 -7.73
N GLU A 70 -0.28 -4.47 -6.86
CA GLU A 70 -0.15 -5.11 -5.55
C GLU A 70 -0.02 -6.63 -5.65
N ASP A 71 -0.43 -7.25 -6.76
CA ASP A 71 -0.26 -8.68 -7.03
C ASP A 71 1.12 -9.04 -7.60
N SER A 72 2.11 -8.15 -7.52
CA SER A 72 3.43 -8.32 -8.13
C SER A 72 4.55 -8.07 -7.12
N VAL A 73 5.70 -8.71 -7.32
CA VAL A 73 6.89 -8.51 -6.48
C VAL A 73 7.94 -7.74 -7.29
N PHE A 74 8.49 -6.71 -6.67
CA PHE A 74 9.47 -5.82 -7.30
C PHE A 74 10.77 -5.79 -6.50
N ALA A 75 11.90 -5.71 -7.22
CA ALA A 75 13.20 -5.39 -6.62
C ALA A 75 13.54 -3.92 -6.89
N VAL A 76 13.95 -3.22 -5.84
CA VAL A 76 14.43 -1.84 -5.92
C VAL A 76 15.83 -1.76 -5.33
N VAL A 77 16.65 -0.88 -5.89
CA VAL A 77 17.94 -0.47 -5.29
C VAL A 77 17.84 1.03 -5.00
N GLY A 78 18.23 1.43 -3.80
CA GLY A 78 18.15 2.81 -3.38
C GLY A 78 19.11 3.14 -2.25
N TRP A 79 19.27 4.43 -2.01
CA TRP A 79 20.07 5.00 -0.93
C TRP A 79 19.19 5.21 0.30
N VAL A 80 19.57 4.59 1.41
CA VAL A 80 18.88 4.76 2.68
C VAL A 80 19.04 6.20 3.15
N ARG A 81 17.91 6.87 3.37
CA ARG A 81 17.86 8.24 3.91
C ARG A 81 17.52 8.25 5.39
N ARG A 82 16.58 7.38 5.78
CA ARG A 82 16.11 7.27 7.16
C ARG A 82 15.66 5.86 7.44
N LEU A 83 15.95 5.42 8.66
CA LEU A 83 15.39 4.23 9.26
C LEU A 83 14.57 4.66 10.48
N LYS A 84 13.31 4.25 10.54
CA LYS A 84 12.50 4.33 11.75
C LYS A 84 12.06 2.92 12.11
N LEU A 85 12.74 2.40 13.12
CA LEU A 85 12.53 1.04 13.61
C LEU A 85 11.49 1.09 14.71
N HIS A 86 10.58 0.12 14.72
CA HIS A 86 9.56 -0.06 15.76
C HIS A 86 8.55 1.10 15.79
N GLU A 87 7.82 1.24 14.69
CA GLU A 87 6.62 2.06 14.64
C GLU A 87 5.55 1.58 15.63
N ALA A 88 4.47 2.35 15.78
CA ALA A 88 3.42 2.01 16.74
C ALA A 88 2.79 0.63 16.49
N ASP A 89 2.75 0.17 15.24
CA ASP A 89 2.33 -1.18 14.82
C ASP A 89 3.46 -2.22 14.87
N GLY A 90 4.70 -1.80 15.17
CA GLY A 90 5.90 -2.62 15.27
C GLY A 90 6.69 -2.69 13.96
N ASP A 91 6.30 -1.95 12.94
CA ASP A 91 6.91 -2.00 11.62
C ASP A 91 8.26 -1.29 11.57
N TRP A 92 9.06 -1.67 10.58
CA TRP A 92 10.26 -0.93 10.21
C TRP A 92 9.95 -0.10 8.98
N HIS A 93 10.12 1.21 9.07
CA HIS A 93 9.99 2.14 7.96
C HIS A 93 11.37 2.54 7.45
N ILE A 94 11.58 2.34 6.16
CA ILE A 94 12.84 2.63 5.47
C ILE A 94 12.54 3.62 4.34
N GLU A 95 13.11 4.82 4.45
CA GLU A 95 13.03 5.82 3.38
C GLU A 95 14.21 5.64 2.42
N LEU A 96 13.93 5.39 1.15
CA LEU A 96 14.91 5.17 0.09
C LEU A 96 14.83 6.26 -0.99
N THR A 97 15.97 6.70 -1.50
CA THR A 97 16.04 7.56 -2.70
C THR A 97 16.80 6.89 -3.85
N GLN A 98 16.50 7.26 -5.09
CA GLN A 98 17.19 6.71 -6.27
C GLN A 98 18.71 6.99 -6.24
N ALA A 99 19.11 8.19 -5.85
CA ALA A 99 20.50 8.62 -5.78
C ALA A 99 20.81 9.33 -4.44
N PRO A 100 22.10 9.51 -4.07
CA PRO A 100 22.47 10.18 -2.82
C PRO A 100 22.01 11.63 -2.76
N ALA A 101 22.00 12.32 -3.91
CA ALA A 101 21.63 13.73 -4.03
C ALA A 101 20.14 13.95 -4.29
N THR A 102 19.33 12.89 -4.45
CA THR A 102 17.88 13.02 -4.64
C THR A 102 17.25 13.67 -3.40
N PRO A 103 16.32 14.64 -3.56
CA PRO A 103 15.61 15.24 -2.44
C PRO A 103 14.86 14.22 -1.60
N VAL A 104 14.84 14.41 -0.27
CA VAL A 104 14.12 13.53 0.66
C VAL A 104 12.61 13.53 0.45
N THR A 105 12.07 14.59 -0.18
CA THR A 105 10.66 14.66 -0.59
C THR A 105 10.33 13.77 -1.79
N SER A 106 11.32 13.11 -2.39
CA SER A 106 11.19 12.16 -3.49
C SER A 106 11.72 10.78 -3.07
N CYS A 107 11.21 10.27 -1.95
CA CYS A 107 11.56 8.96 -1.41
C CYS A 107 10.48 7.91 -1.66
N LEU A 108 10.91 6.65 -1.76
CA LEU A 108 10.06 5.48 -1.59
C LEU A 108 10.12 5.07 -0.12
N ILE A 109 8.96 4.83 0.48
CA ILE A 109 8.87 4.24 1.83
C ILE A 109 8.67 2.74 1.66
N VAL A 110 9.55 1.96 2.26
CA VAL A 110 9.42 0.51 2.39
C VAL A 110 9.06 0.21 3.84
N GLU A 111 7.99 -0.56 4.04
CA GLU A 111 7.57 -1.03 5.35
C GLU A 111 7.83 -2.54 5.45
N ILE A 112 8.47 -2.97 6.55
CA ILE A 112 8.62 -4.40 6.87
C ILE A 112 7.75 -4.68 8.10
N PRO A 113 6.68 -5.48 7.99
CA PRO A 113 5.84 -5.88 9.11
C PRO A 113 6.62 -6.51 10.27
N ALA A 114 6.05 -6.47 11.48
CA ALA A 114 6.64 -7.15 12.64
C ALA A 114 6.80 -8.67 12.42
N GLU A 115 7.91 -9.24 12.91
CA GLU A 115 8.25 -10.67 12.78
C GLU A 115 7.18 -11.63 13.31
N ARG A 116 6.36 -11.17 14.26
CA ARG A 116 5.21 -11.93 14.80
C ARG A 116 4.17 -12.28 13.72
N TYR A 117 4.20 -11.62 12.57
CA TYR A 117 3.27 -11.84 11.47
C TYR A 117 3.81 -12.80 10.40
N GLY A 118 5.06 -13.24 10.47
CA GLY A 118 5.62 -14.19 9.51
C GLY A 118 7.15 -14.28 9.58
N VAL A 119 7.68 -15.48 9.35
CA VAL A 119 9.13 -15.73 9.42
C VAL A 119 9.92 -14.91 8.39
N VAL A 120 9.33 -14.68 7.20
CA VAL A 120 9.93 -13.87 6.14
C VAL A 120 10.20 -12.44 6.59
N TYR A 121 9.34 -11.88 7.45
CA TYR A 121 9.56 -10.54 7.98
C TYR A 121 10.71 -10.49 8.98
N GLY A 122 10.88 -11.53 9.79
CA GLY A 122 12.05 -11.67 10.67
C GLY A 122 13.35 -11.79 9.86
N GLN A 123 13.35 -12.56 8.78
CA GLN A 123 14.49 -12.70 7.87
C GLN A 123 14.82 -11.38 7.17
N ALA A 124 13.82 -10.64 6.68
CA ALA A 124 14.02 -9.34 6.04
C ALA A 124 14.63 -8.29 6.98
N ARG A 125 14.38 -8.39 8.30
CA ARG A 125 14.95 -7.49 9.33
C ARG A 125 16.37 -7.86 9.74
N ALA A 126 16.81 -9.08 9.44
CA ALA A 126 18.14 -9.57 9.80
C ALA A 126 19.19 -9.41 8.68
N ALA A 127 18.76 -8.97 7.49
CA ALA A 127 19.58 -8.82 6.29
C ALA A 127 20.42 -7.53 6.28
#